data_AF-A0A024S0J5-F1
#
_entry.id   AF-A0A024S0J5-F1
#
_cell.length_a   1.000
_cell.length_b   1.000
_cell.length_c   1.000
_cell.angle_alpha   90.00
_cell.angle_beta   90.00
_cell.angle_gamma   90.00
#
_symmetry.space_group_name_H-M   'P 1'
#
loop_
_entity.id
_entity.type
_entity.pdbx_description
1 polymer ?
#
loop_
_entity_poly.entity_id
_entity_poly.type
_entity_poly.pdbx_seq_one_letter_code
_entity_poly.pdbx_strand_id
1 'polypeptide(L)'
;MAPPPPNPNLPLKERFLALAQTLQFAWFVGHLTLLLTTTRYALSWLFMNYYSGMAQFSYRTSFVAAALTYGIVVYKTQRARAKTGTRAPNGVIGLLADENVQYLAMALVWLFSPQYPLALLPYSVYSVFHVATYSRQNLIPVFHPPPPATDGVSQPKVNNPLANKIGNFVKEYYDFSMTVVAYLEISLWARVLLSAILFQRRSWILLGLYTIFIRARYAQSTHVQSSLAHVSSRAEHFVSAQGTPPQLKQAWDIVKGIASKFHDATEISRYTGAGPAKKTS
;
A
#
# COMPACT_ATOMS: atom_id res chain seq x y z
N MET A 1 7.35 -9.05 -17.13
CA MET A 1 7.52 -10.50 -17.36
C MET A 1 7.63 -11.19 -16.01
N ALA A 2 6.78 -12.18 -15.77
CA ALA A 2 7.02 -13.18 -14.74
C ALA A 2 8.32 -13.94 -15.09
N PRO A 3 9.13 -14.37 -14.09
CA PRO A 3 10.23 -15.28 -14.37
C PRO A 3 9.69 -16.54 -15.07
N PRO A 4 10.42 -17.11 -16.04
CA PRO A 4 10.03 -18.40 -16.60
C PRO A 4 9.98 -19.46 -15.48
N PRO A 5 9.09 -20.46 -15.58
CA PRO A 5 9.03 -21.52 -14.59
C PRO A 5 10.41 -22.21 -14.47
N PRO A 6 10.81 -22.60 -13.26
CA PRO A 6 12.13 -23.20 -13.05
C PRO A 6 12.24 -24.51 -13.82
N ASN A 7 13.30 -24.66 -14.61
CA ASN A 7 13.56 -25.87 -15.37
C ASN A 7 13.94 -27.02 -14.40
N PRO A 8 13.15 -28.11 -14.33
CA PRO A 8 13.40 -29.21 -13.40
C PRO A 8 14.73 -29.92 -13.65
N ASN A 9 15.26 -29.84 -14.87
CA ASN A 9 16.49 -30.52 -15.28
C ASN A 9 17.76 -29.78 -14.82
N LEU A 10 17.63 -28.54 -14.29
CA LEU A 10 18.77 -27.77 -13.81
C LEU A 10 19.05 -28.05 -12.32
N PRO A 11 20.33 -28.05 -11.90
CA PRO A 11 20.71 -28.05 -10.49
C PRO A 11 20.03 -26.93 -9.71
N LEU A 12 19.77 -27.16 -8.41
CA LEU A 12 19.09 -26.18 -7.54
C LEU A 12 19.79 -24.81 -7.55
N LYS A 13 21.13 -24.81 -7.55
CA LYS A 13 21.95 -23.58 -7.61
C LYS A 13 21.63 -22.75 -8.84
N GLU A 14 21.51 -23.39 -10.01
CA GLU A 14 21.24 -22.69 -11.27
C GLU A 14 19.81 -22.18 -11.35
N ARG A 15 18.83 -22.96 -10.87
CA ARG A 15 17.44 -22.51 -10.73
C ARG A 15 17.33 -21.28 -9.83
N PHE A 16 18.03 -21.30 -8.69
CA PHE A 16 18.04 -20.16 -7.78
C PHE A 16 18.76 -18.95 -8.39
N LEU A 17 19.90 -19.15 -9.05
CA LEU A 17 20.63 -18.07 -9.72
C LEU A 17 19.77 -17.40 -10.79
N ALA A 18 19.04 -18.18 -11.60
CA ALA A 18 18.10 -17.67 -12.59
C ALA A 18 17.01 -16.80 -11.95
N LEU A 19 16.50 -17.20 -10.78
CA LEU A 19 15.54 -16.39 -10.04
C LEU A 19 16.18 -15.11 -9.48
N ALA A 20 17.37 -15.22 -8.88
CA ALA A 20 18.08 -14.13 -8.24
C ALA A 20 18.48 -12.99 -9.19
N GLN A 21 18.70 -13.31 -10.47
CA GLN A 21 18.99 -12.34 -11.54
C GLN A 21 17.76 -11.53 -11.98
N THR A 22 16.55 -11.85 -11.47
CA THR A 22 15.34 -11.14 -11.86
C THR A 22 15.09 -9.90 -11.03
N LEU A 23 14.54 -8.87 -11.67
CA LEU A 23 14.07 -7.67 -10.97
C LEU A 23 12.95 -7.99 -9.95
N GLN A 24 12.20 -9.08 -10.16
CA GLN A 24 11.18 -9.52 -9.20
C GLN A 24 11.79 -10.07 -7.92
N PHE A 25 12.95 -10.71 -7.99
CA PHE A 25 13.67 -11.15 -6.80
C PHE A 25 14.22 -9.96 -6.00
N ALA A 26 14.76 -8.93 -6.67
CA ALA A 26 15.14 -7.69 -5.99
C ALA A 26 13.93 -7.01 -5.30
N TRP A 27 12.76 -7.02 -5.94
CA TRP A 27 11.52 -6.54 -5.35
C TRP A 27 11.09 -7.38 -4.12
N PHE A 28 11.23 -8.70 -4.18
CA PHE A 28 10.98 -9.58 -3.04
C PHE A 28 11.93 -9.29 -1.86
N VAL A 29 13.24 -9.17 -2.13
CA VAL A 29 14.24 -8.83 -1.11
C VAL A 29 13.95 -7.46 -0.49
N GLY A 30 13.47 -6.50 -1.27
CA GLY A 30 13.02 -5.21 -0.76
C GLY A 30 11.87 -5.34 0.24
N HIS A 31 10.81 -6.10 -0.09
CA HIS A 31 9.70 -6.32 0.85
C HIS A 31 10.12 -7.12 2.09
N LEU A 32 10.99 -8.12 1.94
CA LEU A 32 11.54 -8.85 3.07
C LEU A 32 12.36 -7.92 3.99
N THR A 33 13.22 -7.09 3.40
CA THR A 33 14.00 -6.07 4.12
C THR A 33 13.07 -5.14 4.90
N LEU A 34 12.03 -4.62 4.25
CA LEU A 34 11.03 -3.75 4.89
C LEU A 34 10.39 -4.42 6.11
N LEU A 35 9.98 -5.68 6.00
CA LEU A 35 9.38 -6.42 7.12
C LEU A 35 10.36 -6.60 8.28
N LEU A 36 11.62 -6.94 7.99
CA LEU A 36 12.65 -7.14 9.00
C LEU A 36 12.98 -5.82 9.72
N THR A 37 13.17 -4.74 8.97
CA THR A 37 13.50 -3.44 9.56
C THR A 37 12.31 -2.79 10.25
N THR A 38 11.08 -2.98 9.77
CA THR A 38 9.89 -2.52 10.50
C THR A 38 9.70 -3.31 11.79
N THR A 39 9.88 -4.64 11.77
CA THR A 39 9.84 -5.46 12.99
C THR A 39 10.89 -4.99 13.99
N ARG A 40 12.13 -4.75 13.54
CA ARG A 40 13.18 -4.21 14.40
C ARG A 40 12.82 -2.83 14.95
N TYR A 41 12.27 -1.94 14.12
CA TYR A 41 11.81 -0.62 14.58
C TYR A 41 10.68 -0.74 15.62
N ALA A 42 9.75 -1.67 15.43
CA ALA A 42 8.67 -1.93 16.38
C ALA A 42 9.22 -2.34 17.75
N LEU A 43 10.29 -3.14 17.82
CA LEU A 43 10.96 -3.44 19.09
C LEU A 43 11.51 -2.16 19.75
N SER A 44 12.13 -1.26 18.99
CA SER A 44 12.57 0.04 19.54
C SER A 44 11.40 0.90 20.03
N TRP A 45 10.22 0.80 19.41
CA TRP A 45 9.01 1.45 19.89
C TRP A 45 8.50 0.85 21.21
N LEU A 46 8.47 -0.48 21.32
CA LEU A 46 8.06 -1.20 22.53
C LEU A 46 8.95 -0.89 23.73
N PHE A 47 10.26 -0.80 23.53
CA PHE A 47 11.23 -0.42 24.57
C PHE A 47 11.37 1.09 24.75
N MET A 48 10.45 1.90 24.20
CA MET A 48 10.45 3.37 24.28
C MET A 48 11.76 4.04 23.83
N ASN A 49 12.52 3.38 22.96
CA ASN A 49 13.81 3.83 22.44
C ASN A 49 13.76 4.10 20.92
N TYR A 50 12.71 4.81 20.51
CA TYR A 50 12.33 5.02 19.11
C TYR A 50 13.20 6.04 18.37
N TYR A 51 13.99 6.85 19.08
CA TYR A 51 14.95 7.78 18.48
C TYR A 51 16.41 7.32 18.58
N SER A 52 16.70 6.11 19.07
CA SER A 52 18.07 5.56 19.01
C SER A 52 18.62 5.49 17.58
N GLY A 53 19.95 5.48 17.43
CA GLY A 53 20.60 5.32 16.13
C GLY A 53 20.09 4.08 15.37
N MET A 54 19.90 2.95 16.08
CA MET A 54 19.35 1.73 15.48
C MET A 54 17.87 1.87 15.07
N ALA A 55 17.06 2.58 15.84
CA ALA A 55 15.68 2.85 15.48
C ALA A 55 15.60 3.76 14.24
N GLN A 56 16.40 4.82 14.19
CA GLN A 56 16.51 5.69 13.04
C GLN A 56 16.97 4.92 11.80
N PHE A 57 18.00 4.09 11.93
CA PHE A 57 18.49 3.24 10.85
C PHE A 57 17.40 2.30 10.34
N SER A 58 16.69 1.62 11.23
CA SER A 58 15.61 0.70 10.88
C SER A 58 14.46 1.41 10.17
N TYR A 59 14.01 2.56 10.68
CA TYR A 59 12.96 3.38 10.09
C TYR A 59 13.32 3.85 8.67
N ARG A 60 14.52 4.42 8.51
CA ARG A 60 14.98 4.93 7.20
C ARG A 60 15.17 3.78 6.21
N THR A 61 15.72 2.65 6.65
CA THR A 61 15.89 1.47 5.79
C THR A 61 14.54 0.90 5.35
N SER A 62 13.51 0.88 6.20
CA SER A 62 12.16 0.47 5.79
C SER A 62 11.61 1.33 4.64
N PHE A 63 11.80 2.66 4.69
CA PHE A 63 11.34 3.55 3.62
C PHE A 63 12.21 3.53 2.37
N VAL A 64 13.52 3.29 2.49
CA VAL A 64 14.38 2.99 1.33
C VAL A 64 13.91 1.72 0.64
N ALA A 65 13.63 0.66 1.41
CA ALA A 65 13.12 -0.60 0.90
C ALA A 65 11.74 -0.41 0.23
N ALA A 66 10.84 0.36 0.83
CA ALA A 66 9.55 0.72 0.24
C ALA A 66 9.71 1.49 -1.08
N ALA A 67 10.57 2.50 -1.11
CA ALA A 67 10.83 3.28 -2.32
C ALA A 67 11.42 2.40 -3.43
N LEU A 68 12.31 1.47 -3.09
CA LEU A 68 12.86 0.51 -4.04
C LEU A 68 11.76 -0.41 -4.62
N THR A 69 10.91 -1.00 -3.78
CA THR A 69 9.89 -1.95 -4.26
C THR A 69 8.83 -1.27 -5.12
N TYR A 70 8.28 -0.14 -4.68
CA TYR A 70 7.34 0.61 -5.49
C TYR A 70 7.99 1.22 -6.73
N GLY A 71 9.25 1.66 -6.64
CA GLY A 71 10.04 2.11 -7.79
C GLY A 71 10.19 1.03 -8.87
N ILE A 72 10.44 -0.22 -8.47
CA ILE A 72 10.46 -1.37 -9.38
C ILE A 72 9.11 -1.57 -10.07
N VAL A 73 8.00 -1.48 -9.33
CA VAL A 73 6.65 -1.65 -9.89
C VAL A 73 6.36 -0.54 -10.91
N VAL A 74 6.59 0.72 -10.54
CA VAL A 74 6.41 1.87 -11.43
C VAL A 74 7.27 1.73 -12.69
N TYR A 75 8.56 1.38 -12.55
CA TYR A 75 9.44 1.14 -13.69
C TYR A 75 8.91 0.03 -14.61
N LYS A 76 8.46 -1.10 -14.05
CA LYS A 76 7.89 -2.20 -14.85
C LYS A 76 6.63 -1.77 -15.61
N THR A 77 5.74 -1.02 -14.97
CA THR A 77 4.51 -0.50 -15.59
C THR A 77 4.83 0.46 -16.74
N GLN A 78 5.76 1.40 -16.53
CA GLN A 78 6.15 2.35 -17.57
C GLN A 78 6.90 1.68 -18.72
N ARG A 79 7.80 0.73 -18.42
CA ARG A 79 8.50 -0.05 -19.44
C ARG A 79 7.53 -0.89 -20.27
N ALA A 80 6.50 -1.47 -19.66
CA ALA A 80 5.48 -2.23 -20.38
C ALA A 80 4.70 -1.32 -21.34
N ARG A 81 4.26 -0.13 -20.88
CA ARG A 81 3.60 0.88 -21.70
C ARG A 81 4.45 1.35 -22.88
N ALA A 82 5.74 1.61 -22.64
CA ALA A 82 6.68 1.99 -23.69
C ALA A 82 6.82 0.89 -24.77
N LYS A 83 6.84 -0.39 -24.36
CA LYS A 83 6.90 -1.52 -25.31
C LYS A 83 5.65 -1.67 -26.17
N THR A 84 4.47 -1.34 -25.63
CA THR A 84 3.20 -1.46 -26.35
C THR A 84 2.79 -0.17 -27.06
N GLY A 85 3.60 0.89 -26.98
CA GLY A 85 3.27 2.22 -27.53
C GLY A 85 2.09 2.90 -26.84
N THR A 86 1.63 2.38 -25.70
CA THR A 86 0.44 2.87 -25.00
C THR A 86 0.83 3.98 -24.03
N ARG A 87 0.14 5.13 -24.06
CA ARG A 87 0.35 6.20 -23.07
C ARG A 87 -0.52 5.98 -21.83
N ALA A 88 -0.15 6.62 -20.73
CA ALA A 88 -0.98 6.62 -19.53
C ALA A 88 -2.35 7.25 -19.85
N PRO A 89 -3.47 6.67 -19.37
CA PRO A 89 -4.78 7.30 -19.45
C PRO A 89 -4.69 8.70 -18.82
N ASN A 90 -5.23 9.74 -19.45
CA ASN A 90 -5.18 11.12 -18.92
C ASN A 90 -3.76 11.69 -18.71
N GLY A 91 -2.75 11.17 -19.41
CA GLY A 91 -1.39 11.71 -19.40
C GLY A 91 -0.75 11.69 -18.00
N VAL A 92 -0.18 12.83 -17.58
CA VAL A 92 0.48 12.98 -16.27
C VAL A 92 -0.50 12.77 -15.11
N ILE A 93 -1.75 13.20 -15.26
CA ILE A 93 -2.76 13.08 -14.21
C ILE A 93 -3.05 11.61 -13.92
N GLY A 94 -3.17 10.76 -14.94
CA GLY A 94 -3.37 9.34 -14.71
C GLY A 94 -2.13 8.60 -14.20
N LEU A 95 -0.92 9.14 -14.41
CA LEU A 95 0.27 8.62 -13.74
C LEU A 95 0.25 8.91 -12.23
N LEU A 96 -0.16 10.12 -11.85
CA LEU A 96 -0.31 10.48 -10.43
C LEU A 96 -1.52 9.76 -9.79
N ALA A 97 -2.48 9.33 -10.60
CA ALA A 97 -3.56 8.46 -10.17
C ALA A 97 -3.14 6.98 -10.07
N ASP A 98 -1.92 6.58 -10.43
CA ASP A 98 -1.48 5.20 -10.19
C ASP A 98 -1.15 5.00 -8.71
N GLU A 99 -1.79 4.03 -8.07
CA GLU A 99 -1.59 3.77 -6.64
C GLU A 99 -0.12 3.49 -6.30
N ASN A 100 0.62 2.82 -7.19
CA ASN A 100 2.04 2.51 -6.95
C ASN A 100 2.89 3.77 -6.99
N VAL A 101 2.54 4.73 -7.85
CA VAL A 101 3.20 6.04 -7.90
C VAL A 101 2.90 6.84 -6.63
N GLN A 102 1.66 6.78 -6.14
CA GLN A 102 1.26 7.44 -4.88
C GLN A 102 2.02 6.87 -3.69
N TYR A 103 2.11 5.54 -3.57
CA TYR A 103 2.90 4.89 -2.52
C TYR A 103 4.40 5.15 -2.66
N LEU A 104 4.95 5.18 -3.88
CA LEU A 104 6.35 5.57 -4.09
C LEU A 104 6.61 7.00 -3.60
N ALA A 105 5.76 7.95 -4.00
CA ALA A 105 5.88 9.34 -3.58
C ALA A 105 5.80 9.48 -2.06
N MET A 106 4.85 8.78 -1.42
CA MET A 106 4.72 8.81 0.03
C MET A 106 5.91 8.14 0.73
N ALA A 107 6.46 7.04 0.21
CA ALA A 107 7.65 6.41 0.76
C ALA A 107 8.84 7.39 0.79
N LEU A 108 9.02 8.17 -0.28
CA LEU A 108 10.05 9.21 -0.35
C LEU A 108 9.77 10.36 0.63
N VAL A 109 8.52 10.82 0.75
CA VAL A 109 8.14 11.85 1.74
C VAL A 109 8.47 11.38 3.15
N TRP A 110 8.07 10.16 3.52
CA TRP A 110 8.34 9.61 4.85
C TRP A 110 9.82 9.37 5.12
N LEU A 111 10.60 9.03 4.08
CA LEU A 111 12.04 8.85 4.17
C LEU A 111 12.77 10.12 4.66
N PHE A 112 12.26 11.32 4.34
CA PHE A 112 12.87 12.60 4.74
C PHE A 112 12.10 13.34 5.85
N SER A 113 10.95 12.81 6.25
CA SER A 113 10.13 13.37 7.33
C SER A 113 10.65 12.99 8.73
N PRO A 114 10.21 13.68 9.79
CA PRO A 114 10.29 13.14 11.15
C PRO A 114 9.68 11.73 11.22
N GLN A 115 10.04 10.94 12.23
CA GLN A 115 9.54 9.57 12.33
C GLN A 115 8.04 9.54 12.65
N TYR A 116 7.24 9.00 11.72
CA TYR A 116 5.85 8.65 11.94
C TYR A 116 5.73 7.11 11.91
N PRO A 117 5.79 6.41 13.06
CA PRO A 117 5.69 4.95 13.13
C PRO A 117 4.49 4.37 12.38
N LEU A 118 3.34 5.03 12.50
CA LEU A 118 2.09 4.62 11.86
C LEU A 118 2.20 4.58 10.33
N ALA A 119 3.10 5.36 9.73
CA ALA A 119 3.35 5.36 8.30
C ALA A 119 4.01 4.07 7.79
N LEU A 120 4.65 3.27 8.66
CA LEU A 120 5.24 1.98 8.27
C LEU A 120 4.19 0.87 8.11
N LEU A 121 3.04 0.99 8.79
CA LEU A 121 2.10 -0.12 8.93
C LEU A 121 1.41 -0.50 7.61
N PRO A 122 0.87 0.43 6.79
CA PRO A 122 0.30 0.08 5.49
C PRO A 122 1.30 -0.68 4.60
N TYR A 123 2.53 -0.17 4.48
CA TYR A 123 3.60 -0.81 3.69
C TYR A 123 3.95 -2.20 4.21
N SER A 124 3.93 -2.40 5.53
CA SER A 124 4.23 -3.69 6.14
C SER A 124 3.13 -4.70 5.85
N VAL A 125 1.85 -4.31 5.92
CA VAL A 125 0.73 -5.17 5.53
C VAL A 125 0.87 -5.61 4.07
N TYR A 126 1.08 -4.69 3.13
CA TYR A 126 1.32 -5.06 1.73
C TYR A 126 2.53 -5.99 1.58
N SER A 127 3.62 -5.72 2.29
CA SER A 127 4.84 -6.51 2.22
C SER A 127 4.63 -7.96 2.68
N VAL A 128 3.77 -8.22 3.67
CA VAL A 128 3.40 -9.59 4.07
C VAL A 128 2.77 -10.34 2.91
N PHE A 129 1.77 -9.76 2.24
CA PHE A 129 1.10 -10.40 1.10
C PHE A 129 2.02 -10.58 -0.09
N HIS A 130 2.91 -9.61 -0.34
CA HIS A 130 3.89 -9.68 -1.42
C HIS A 130 4.93 -10.77 -1.19
N VAL A 131 5.49 -10.87 0.02
CA VAL A 131 6.42 -11.93 0.41
C VAL A 131 5.75 -13.30 0.37
N ALA A 132 4.52 -13.42 0.88
CA ALA A 132 3.75 -14.66 0.86
C ALA A 132 3.46 -15.12 -0.59
N THR A 133 2.91 -14.23 -1.41
CA THR A 133 2.56 -14.52 -2.80
C THR A 133 3.80 -14.87 -3.62
N TYR A 134 4.90 -14.12 -3.46
CA TYR A 134 6.14 -14.41 -4.16
C TYR A 134 6.75 -15.74 -3.73
N SER A 135 6.72 -16.05 -2.43
CA SER A 135 7.20 -17.33 -1.91
C SER A 135 6.44 -18.49 -2.52
N ARG A 136 5.10 -18.38 -2.57
CA ARG A 136 4.22 -19.38 -3.19
C ARG A 136 4.47 -19.56 -4.69
N GLN A 137 4.60 -18.46 -5.42
CA GLN A 137 4.61 -18.47 -6.89
C GLN A 137 6.00 -18.66 -7.50
N ASN A 138 7.07 -18.33 -6.78
CA ASN A 138 8.42 -18.28 -7.35
C ASN A 138 9.46 -19.03 -6.51
N LEU A 139 9.47 -18.87 -5.18
CA LEU A 139 10.47 -19.55 -4.34
C LEU A 139 10.19 -21.04 -4.18
N ILE A 140 8.96 -21.44 -3.82
CA ILE A 140 8.62 -22.85 -3.63
C ILE A 140 8.86 -23.67 -4.92
N PRO A 141 8.45 -23.20 -6.12
CA PRO A 141 8.77 -23.89 -7.38
C PRO A 141 10.27 -24.07 -7.64
N VAL A 142 11.15 -23.20 -7.14
CA VAL A 142 12.60 -23.39 -7.29
C VAL A 142 13.06 -24.65 -6.56
N PHE A 143 12.51 -24.96 -5.39
CA PHE A 143 12.84 -26.16 -4.63
C PHE A 143 12.06 -27.40 -5.10
N HIS A 144 10.81 -27.21 -5.50
CA HIS A 144 9.91 -28.27 -5.98
C HIS A 144 9.37 -27.88 -7.36
N PRO A 145 10.15 -28.11 -8.43
CA PRO A 145 9.74 -27.77 -9.78
C PRO A 145 8.42 -28.45 -10.13
N PRO A 146 7.47 -27.73 -10.75
CA PRO A 146 6.30 -28.38 -11.28
C PRO A 146 6.71 -29.37 -12.39
N PRO A 147 5.91 -30.43 -12.62
CA PRO A 147 6.12 -31.29 -13.77
C PRO A 147 6.08 -30.46 -15.08
N PRO A 148 6.79 -30.89 -16.14
CA PRO A 148 6.77 -30.19 -17.42
C PRO A 148 5.33 -29.96 -17.88
N ALA A 149 5.05 -28.75 -18.37
CA ALA A 149 3.73 -28.38 -18.83
C ALA A 149 3.31 -29.32 -19.98
N THR A 150 2.22 -30.07 -19.79
CA THR A 150 1.53 -30.74 -20.88
C THR A 150 0.70 -29.73 -21.67
N ASP A 151 0.64 -29.90 -22.99
CA ASP A 151 -0.03 -28.96 -23.90
C ASP A 151 -1.47 -28.65 -23.42
N GLY A 152 -1.76 -27.36 -23.25
CA GLY A 152 -3.09 -26.85 -22.91
C GLY A 152 -3.33 -26.44 -21.45
N VAL A 153 -2.41 -26.72 -20.50
CA VAL A 153 -2.53 -26.25 -19.10
C VAL A 153 -1.66 -25.02 -18.87
N SER A 154 -2.28 -23.87 -18.58
CA SER A 154 -1.64 -22.55 -18.58
C SER A 154 -0.60 -22.30 -17.48
N GLN A 155 -0.48 -23.15 -16.46
CA GLN A 155 0.69 -23.28 -15.58
C GLN A 155 0.55 -24.59 -14.80
N PRO A 156 1.54 -25.50 -14.79
CA PRO A 156 1.47 -26.68 -13.95
C PRO A 156 1.48 -26.27 -12.47
N LYS A 157 0.42 -26.63 -11.73
CA LYS A 157 0.30 -26.33 -10.30
C LYS A 157 1.35 -27.11 -9.52
N VAL A 158 2.17 -26.41 -8.74
CA VAL A 158 3.04 -27.06 -7.75
C VAL A 158 2.16 -27.68 -6.66
N ASN A 159 2.11 -29.01 -6.61
CA ASN A 159 1.41 -29.75 -5.56
C ASN A 159 2.27 -29.75 -4.28
N ASN A 160 2.25 -28.64 -3.53
CA ASN A 160 3.01 -28.49 -2.28
C ASN A 160 2.09 -28.00 -1.14
N PRO A 161 2.06 -28.70 0.02
CA PRO A 161 1.21 -28.32 1.15
C PRO A 161 1.43 -26.90 1.66
N LEU A 162 2.68 -26.42 1.68
CA LEU A 162 3.02 -25.06 2.09
C LEU A 162 2.49 -24.03 1.08
N ALA A 163 2.62 -24.29 -0.23
CA ALA A 163 2.07 -23.42 -1.26
C ALA A 163 0.55 -23.31 -1.17
N ASN A 164 -0.14 -24.39 -0.78
CA ASN A 164 -1.58 -24.39 -0.53
C ASN A 164 -1.95 -23.59 0.73
N LYS A 165 -1.23 -23.78 1.85
CA LYS A 165 -1.42 -23.00 3.08
C LYS A 165 -1.24 -21.50 2.86
N ILE A 166 -0.19 -21.11 2.14
CA ILE A 166 0.04 -19.70 1.79
C ILE A 166 -1.09 -19.18 0.89
N GLY A 167 -1.54 -19.98 -0.08
CA GLY A 167 -2.67 -19.61 -0.95
C GLY A 167 -3.96 -19.36 -0.15
N ASN A 168 -4.26 -20.22 0.81
CA ASN A 168 -5.40 -20.08 1.70
C ASN A 168 -5.26 -18.84 2.59
N PHE A 169 -4.11 -18.63 3.21
CA PHE A 169 -3.81 -17.42 4.00
C PHE A 169 -4.06 -16.14 3.19
N VAL A 170 -3.52 -16.05 1.97
CA VAL A 170 -3.73 -14.87 1.12
C VAL A 170 -5.22 -14.69 0.81
N LYS A 171 -5.92 -15.75 0.43
CA LYS A 171 -7.35 -15.68 0.09
C LYS A 171 -8.21 -15.26 1.29
N GLU A 172 -7.95 -15.82 2.46
CA GLU A 172 -8.73 -15.62 3.67
C GLU A 172 -8.56 -14.21 4.26
N TYR A 173 -7.31 -13.72 4.31
CA TYR A 173 -7.01 -12.48 5.03
C TYR A 173 -6.87 -11.25 4.14
N TYR A 174 -6.87 -11.38 2.80
CA TYR A 174 -6.65 -10.23 1.90
C TYR A 174 -7.69 -9.13 2.11
N ASP A 175 -8.98 -9.45 2.05
CA ASP A 175 -10.05 -8.44 2.12
C ASP A 175 -10.10 -7.73 3.49
N PHE A 176 -10.00 -8.51 4.56
CA PHE A 176 -9.86 -7.96 5.92
C PHE A 176 -8.63 -7.05 6.03
N SER A 177 -7.49 -7.47 5.48
CA SER A 177 -6.25 -6.68 5.55
C SER A 177 -6.35 -5.40 4.73
N MET A 178 -7.06 -5.37 3.60
CA MET A 178 -7.32 -4.14 2.86
C MET A 178 -8.16 -3.15 3.67
N THR A 179 -9.14 -3.66 4.44
CA THR A 179 -9.89 -2.85 5.40
C THR A 179 -8.98 -2.30 6.51
N VAL A 180 -8.08 -3.13 7.07
CA VAL A 180 -7.08 -2.67 8.06
C VAL A 180 -6.19 -1.59 7.48
N VAL A 181 -5.70 -1.75 6.24
CA VAL A 181 -4.91 -0.71 5.55
C VAL A 181 -5.69 0.60 5.45
N ALA A 182 -6.95 0.55 5.03
CA ALA A 182 -7.79 1.74 4.95
C ALA A 182 -7.92 2.46 6.32
N TYR A 183 -8.15 1.72 7.40
CA TYR A 183 -8.16 2.32 8.75
C TYR A 183 -6.81 2.89 9.18
N LEU A 184 -5.70 2.23 8.82
CA LEU A 184 -4.35 2.74 9.10
C LEU A 184 -4.08 4.04 8.33
N GLU A 185 -4.47 4.12 7.06
CA GLU A 185 -4.35 5.34 6.24
C GLU A 185 -5.18 6.50 6.83
N ILE A 186 -6.44 6.25 7.19
CA ILE A 186 -7.31 7.26 7.83
C ILE A 186 -6.73 7.69 9.19
N SER A 187 -6.27 6.75 10.00
CA SER A 187 -5.66 7.04 11.31
C SER A 187 -4.38 7.85 11.16
N LEU A 188 -3.57 7.58 10.13
CA LEU A 188 -2.37 8.35 9.83
C LEU A 188 -2.70 9.78 9.44
N TRP A 189 -3.76 9.98 8.65
CA TRP A 189 -4.23 11.34 8.32
C TRP A 189 -4.65 12.10 9.58
N ALA A 190 -5.44 11.48 10.46
CA ALA A 190 -5.85 12.08 11.72
C ALA A 190 -4.64 12.43 12.62
N ARG A 191 -3.64 11.54 12.68
CA ARG A 191 -2.40 11.77 13.44
C ARG A 191 -1.57 12.94 12.88
N VAL A 192 -1.51 13.09 11.54
CA VAL A 192 -0.83 14.22 10.88
C VAL A 192 -1.61 15.51 11.06
N LEU A 193 -2.94 15.48 10.99
CA LEU A 193 -3.81 16.62 11.28
C LEU A 193 -3.59 17.12 12.71
N LEU A 194 -3.53 16.22 13.70
CA LEU A 194 -3.23 16.59 15.08
C LEU A 194 -1.84 17.25 15.19
N SER A 195 -0.82 16.72 14.50
CA SER A 195 0.49 17.39 14.41
C SER A 195 0.41 18.79 13.80
N ALA A 196 -0.50 19.03 12.84
CA ALA A 196 -0.70 20.33 12.21
C ALA A 196 -1.38 21.33 13.14
N ILE A 197 -2.44 20.91 13.83
CA ILE A 197 -3.14 21.72 14.84
C ILE A 197 -2.20 22.10 15.99
N LEU A 198 -1.30 21.19 16.39
CA LEU A 198 -0.28 21.44 17.40
C LEU A 198 0.97 22.16 16.86
N PHE A 199 0.93 22.69 15.63
CA PHE A 199 2.02 23.45 14.98
C PHE A 199 3.40 22.76 15.02
N GLN A 200 3.42 21.43 14.97
CA GLN A 200 4.68 20.69 14.90
C GLN A 200 5.45 21.02 13.62
N ARG A 201 6.79 20.97 13.67
CA ARG A 201 7.62 21.36 12.51
C ARG A 201 7.28 20.52 11.27
N ARG A 202 7.02 21.19 10.14
CA ARG A 202 6.67 20.61 8.81
C ARG A 202 5.32 19.88 8.73
N SER A 203 4.51 19.87 9.79
CA SER A 203 3.25 19.11 9.81
C SER A 203 2.20 19.64 8.83
N TRP A 204 2.15 20.95 8.57
CA TRP A 204 1.25 21.53 7.56
C TRP A 204 1.55 21.07 6.13
N ILE A 205 2.84 20.95 5.78
CA ILE A 205 3.26 20.42 4.48
C ILE A 205 2.86 18.94 4.38
N LEU A 206 3.13 18.16 5.43
CA LEU A 206 2.75 16.75 5.49
C LEU A 206 1.22 16.57 5.42
N LEU A 207 0.46 17.44 6.08
CA LEU A 207 -1.00 17.42 6.01
C LEU A 207 -1.48 17.63 4.59
N GLY A 208 -0.94 18.62 3.87
CA GLY A 208 -1.29 18.86 2.46
C GLY A 208 -0.98 17.65 1.58
N LEU A 209 0.25 17.15 1.63
CA LEU A 209 0.69 15.99 0.83
C LEU A 209 -0.13 14.73 1.15
N TYR A 210 -0.34 14.44 2.43
CA TYR A 210 -1.08 13.25 2.85
C TYR A 210 -2.59 13.38 2.60
N THR A 211 -3.14 14.60 2.59
CA THR A 211 -4.53 14.85 2.18
C THR A 211 -4.73 14.56 0.70
N ILE A 212 -3.78 14.94 -0.16
CA ILE A 212 -3.81 14.58 -1.58
C ILE A 212 -3.77 13.05 -1.75
N PHE A 213 -2.88 12.38 -1.01
CA PHE A 213 -2.79 10.92 -0.99
C PHE A 213 -4.12 10.27 -0.59
N ILE A 214 -4.68 10.60 0.58
CA ILE A 214 -5.92 9.97 1.07
C ILE A 214 -7.11 10.29 0.15
N ARG A 215 -7.15 11.48 -0.46
CA ARG A 215 -8.18 11.84 -1.43
C ARG A 215 -8.11 11.01 -2.70
N ALA A 216 -6.91 10.75 -3.20
CA ALA A 216 -6.69 9.86 -4.33
C ALA A 216 -7.08 8.41 -3.99
N ARG A 217 -6.70 7.94 -2.78
CA ARG A 217 -7.11 6.63 -2.26
C ARG A 217 -8.63 6.50 -2.13
N TYR A 218 -9.32 7.52 -1.63
CA TYR A 218 -10.78 7.55 -1.56
C TYR A 218 -11.44 7.41 -2.94
N ALA A 219 -10.86 8.00 -3.99
CA ALA A 219 -11.37 7.85 -5.35
C ALA A 219 -11.20 6.44 -5.94
N GLN A 220 -10.24 5.67 -5.43
CA GLN A 220 -9.77 4.43 -6.06
C GLN A 220 -10.11 3.16 -5.26
N SER A 221 -10.32 3.28 -3.94
CA SER A 221 -10.51 2.16 -3.04
C SER A 221 -11.87 2.21 -2.35
N THR A 222 -12.68 1.18 -2.60
CA THR A 222 -13.94 0.96 -1.89
C THR A 222 -13.71 0.73 -0.39
N HIS A 223 -12.62 0.06 0.00
CA HIS A 223 -12.24 -0.11 1.41
C HIS A 223 -12.04 1.22 2.13
N VAL A 224 -11.41 2.21 1.49
CA VAL A 224 -11.24 3.56 2.04
C VAL A 224 -12.57 4.30 2.13
N GLN A 225 -13.42 4.19 1.10
CA GLN A 225 -14.76 4.79 1.11
C GLN A 225 -15.61 4.24 2.25
N SER A 226 -15.70 2.91 2.38
CA SER A 226 -16.46 2.23 3.43
C SER A 226 -15.91 2.51 4.83
N SER A 227 -14.58 2.49 4.99
CA SER A 227 -13.95 2.75 6.29
C SER A 227 -14.17 4.20 6.73
N LEU A 228 -14.09 5.17 5.81
CA LEU A 228 -14.35 6.57 6.12
C LEU A 228 -15.82 6.81 6.46
N ALA A 229 -16.75 6.19 5.72
CA ALA A 229 -18.18 6.22 6.03
C ALA A 229 -18.48 5.63 7.41
N HIS A 230 -17.82 4.52 7.77
CA HIS A 230 -17.96 3.88 9.07
C HIS A 230 -17.40 4.76 10.22
N VAL A 231 -16.23 5.38 10.03
CA VAL A 231 -15.70 6.34 11.01
C VAL A 231 -16.64 7.53 11.17
N SER A 232 -17.17 8.07 10.06
CA SER A 232 -18.11 9.19 10.07
C SER A 232 -19.42 8.83 10.78
N SER A 233 -19.99 7.64 10.56
CA SER A 233 -21.22 7.22 11.23
C SER A 233 -21.01 6.99 12.72
N ARG A 234 -19.83 6.49 13.11
CA ARG A 234 -19.50 6.33 14.53
C ARG A 234 -19.35 7.68 15.22
N ALA A 235 -18.70 8.65 14.58
CA ALA A 235 -18.60 10.01 15.07
C ALA A 235 -19.98 10.67 15.20
N GLU A 236 -20.85 10.52 14.19
CA GLU A 236 -22.24 10.99 14.24
C GLU A 236 -22.98 10.43 15.46
N HIS A 237 -22.92 9.11 15.66
CA HIS A 237 -23.55 8.45 16.80
C HIS A 237 -23.05 9.00 18.15
N PHE A 238 -21.76 9.33 18.25
CA PHE A 238 -21.21 9.92 19.48
C PHE A 238 -21.70 11.35 19.70
N VAL A 239 -21.73 12.19 18.66
CA VAL A 239 -22.19 13.58 18.82
C VAL A 239 -23.71 13.72 18.93
N SER A 240 -24.46 12.72 18.46
CA SER A 240 -25.92 12.66 18.57
C SER A 240 -26.40 12.01 19.86
N ALA A 241 -25.50 11.53 20.73
CA ALA A 241 -25.87 10.87 21.97
C ALA A 241 -26.57 11.84 22.93
N GLN A 242 -27.58 11.34 23.65
CA GLN A 242 -28.30 12.12 24.67
C GLN A 242 -27.33 12.62 25.75
N GLY A 243 -27.35 13.93 26.02
CA GLY A 243 -26.43 14.59 26.96
C GLY A 243 -25.19 15.21 26.33
N THR A 244 -25.01 15.08 25.01
CA THR A 244 -23.89 15.76 24.30
C THR A 244 -24.17 17.27 24.14
N PRO A 245 -23.20 18.15 24.47
CA PRO A 245 -23.34 19.59 24.26
C PRO A 245 -23.68 19.96 22.80
N PRO A 246 -24.65 20.87 22.55
CA PRO A 246 -25.05 21.27 21.19
C PRO A 246 -23.89 21.77 20.32
N GLN A 247 -22.88 22.36 20.94
CA GLN A 247 -21.68 22.86 20.26
C GLN A 247 -20.90 21.75 19.55
N LEU A 248 -20.86 20.53 20.10
CA LEU A 248 -20.18 19.40 19.48
C LEU A 248 -20.92 18.93 18.23
N LYS A 249 -22.26 18.91 18.26
CA LYS A 249 -23.07 18.61 17.09
C LYS A 249 -22.89 19.67 15.99
N GLN A 250 -22.93 20.94 16.35
CA GLN A 250 -22.68 22.04 15.41
C GLN A 250 -21.28 21.96 14.78
N ALA A 251 -20.25 21.69 15.59
CA ALA A 251 -18.89 21.51 15.10
C ALA A 251 -18.78 20.34 14.12
N TRP A 252 -19.45 19.22 14.41
CA TRP A 252 -19.49 18.06 13.53
C TRP A 252 -20.21 18.36 12.20
N ASP A 253 -21.31 19.10 12.23
CA ASP A 253 -22.01 19.52 11.02
C ASP A 253 -21.14 20.44 10.13
N ILE A 254 -20.36 21.33 10.74
CA ILE A 254 -19.37 22.16 10.02
C ILE A 254 -18.29 21.27 9.38
N VAL A 255 -17.75 20.30 10.10
CA VAL A 255 -16.74 19.37 9.58
C VAL A 255 -17.29 18.58 8.40
N LYS A 256 -18.50 18.02 8.50
CA LYS A 256 -19.17 17.34 7.38
C LYS A 256 -19.37 18.27 6.19
N GLY A 257 -19.78 19.52 6.43
CA GLY A 257 -19.97 20.53 5.39
C GLY A 257 -18.66 20.86 4.65
N ILE A 258 -17.55 21.02 5.37
CA ILE A 258 -16.23 21.26 4.78
C ILE A 258 -15.78 20.03 3.98
N ALA A 259 -15.92 18.82 4.54
CA ALA A 259 -15.53 17.59 3.88
C ALA A 259 -16.32 17.36 2.58
N SER A 260 -17.63 17.62 2.59
CA SER A 260 -18.49 17.54 1.40
C SER A 260 -18.10 18.55 0.33
N LYS A 261 -17.91 19.83 0.70
CA LYS A 261 -17.43 20.86 -0.24
C LYS A 261 -16.05 20.53 -0.82
N PHE A 262 -15.14 20.02 0.01
CA PHE A 262 -13.81 19.61 -0.41
C PHE A 262 -13.89 18.41 -1.37
N HIS A 263 -14.71 17.41 -1.07
CA HIS A 263 -14.95 16.27 -1.94
C HIS A 263 -15.40 16.75 -3.33
N ASP A 264 -16.43 17.59 -3.37
CA ASP A 264 -17.02 18.13 -4.58
C ASP A 264 -16.04 18.98 -5.40
N ALA A 265 -15.23 19.81 -4.74
CA ALA A 265 -14.21 20.64 -5.38
C ALA A 265 -13.04 19.82 -5.96
N THR A 266 -12.84 18.59 -5.49
CA THR A 266 -11.73 17.72 -5.91
C THR A 266 -12.20 16.55 -6.78
N GLU A 267 -13.47 16.51 -7.18
CA GLU A 267 -13.99 15.56 -8.15
C GLU A 267 -13.49 15.89 -9.57
N ILE A 268 -12.49 15.15 -10.02
CA ILE A 268 -11.87 15.32 -11.35
C ILE A 268 -12.89 15.14 -12.49
N SER A 269 -13.89 14.27 -12.32
CA SER A 269 -14.97 14.06 -13.31
C SER A 269 -15.74 15.34 -13.66
N ARG A 270 -15.86 16.29 -12.72
CA ARG A 270 -16.50 17.59 -12.98
C ARG A 270 -15.67 18.49 -13.89
N TYR A 271 -14.36 18.28 -13.97
CA TYR A 271 -13.43 19.12 -14.73
C TYR A 271 -12.94 18.46 -16.03
N THR A 272 -13.06 17.14 -16.16
CA THR A 272 -12.63 16.42 -17.36
C THR A 272 -13.77 16.12 -18.35
N GLY A 273 -14.98 16.64 -18.12
CA GLY A 273 -16.13 16.44 -19.02
C GLY A 273 -16.60 14.98 -19.15
N ALA A 274 -16.03 14.07 -18.35
CA ALA A 274 -16.46 12.69 -18.27
C ALA A 274 -17.65 12.63 -17.33
N GLY A 275 -18.85 12.56 -17.90
CA GLY A 275 -20.10 12.33 -17.15
C GLY A 275 -19.97 11.13 -16.21
N PRO A 276 -20.84 11.05 -15.17
CA PRO A 276 -20.69 10.09 -14.08
C PRO A 276 -20.48 8.68 -14.64
N ALA A 277 -19.37 8.06 -14.24
CA ALA A 277 -19.06 6.68 -14.62
C ALA A 277 -20.25 5.81 -14.25
N LYS A 278 -20.86 5.17 -15.26
CA LYS A 278 -21.95 4.21 -15.05
C LYS A 278 -21.48 3.20 -14.02
N LYS A 279 -22.18 3.14 -12.88
CA LYS A 279 -22.12 1.99 -11.97
C LYS A 279 -22.56 0.77 -12.78
N THR A 280 -21.62 -0.10 -13.15
CA THR A 280 -21.97 -1.44 -13.61
C THR A 280 -22.44 -2.21 -12.40
N SER A 281 -23.71 -2.58 -12.43
CA SER A 281 -24.35 -3.50 -11.48
C SER A 281 -23.74 -4.90 -11.55
#